data_AF-A0A6V8QI77-F1
#
_entry.id   AF-A0A6V8QI77-F1
#
_cell.length_a   1.000
_cell.length_b   1.000
_cell.length_c   1.000
_cell.angle_alpha   90.00
_cell.angle_beta   90.00
_cell.angle_gamma   90.00
#
_symmetry.space_group_name_H-M   'P 1'
#
loop_
_entity.id
_entity.type
_entity.pdbx_description
1 polymer ?
#
loop_
_entity_poly.entity_id
_entity_poly.type
_entity_poly.pdbx_seq_one_letter_code
_entity_poly.pdbx_strand_id
1 'polypeptide(L)'
;MSAPAPNPVVAPDHVLALLNSLHQESLTQEAALPSTYLGSNDFDDLMRDKFIALDQDKCQFVYQLARATGARNIVEIGTSFGVSTIYLALAVGSNLEHLGGEGKVIATEKEHTKAERARQYWQEAGNDLVARHIDLREGDLLETLTNNIPQIDLILLDIWAPVALPALKLLEPNLRNVR
;
A
#
# COMPACT_ATOMS: atom_id res chain seq x y z
N MET A 1 9.66 -13.94 -27.02
CA MET A 1 9.22 -12.93 -26.03
C MET A 1 7.77 -13.22 -25.74
N SER A 2 7.43 -13.62 -24.51
CA SER A 2 6.03 -13.78 -24.10
C SER A 2 5.34 -12.42 -24.11
N ALA A 3 4.10 -12.36 -24.58
CA ALA A 3 3.29 -11.15 -24.41
C ALA A 3 3.24 -10.78 -22.92
N PRO A 4 3.32 -9.49 -22.56
CA PRO A 4 3.13 -9.09 -21.17
C PRO A 4 1.76 -9.59 -20.70
N ALA A 5 1.70 -10.13 -19.48
CA ALA A 5 0.43 -10.52 -18.88
C ALA A 5 -0.52 -9.30 -18.87
N PRO A 6 -1.81 -9.49 -19.17
CA PRO A 6 -2.76 -8.38 -19.18
C PRO A 6 -2.82 -7.73 -17.78
N ASN A 7 -2.75 -6.40 -17.73
CA ASN A 7 -2.88 -5.65 -16.47
C ASN A 7 -4.28 -5.92 -15.89
N PRO A 8 -4.38 -6.56 -14.70
CA PRO A 8 -5.65 -6.97 -14.15
C PRO A 8 -6.37 -5.84 -13.40
N VAL A 9 -5.77 -4.65 -13.31
CA VAL A 9 -6.33 -3.49 -12.61
C VAL A 9 -7.37 -2.79 -13.48
N VAL A 10 -8.58 -2.64 -12.95
CA VAL A 10 -9.65 -1.84 -13.57
C VAL A 10 -9.59 -0.43 -13.00
N ALA A 11 -9.11 0.52 -13.79
CA ALA A 11 -9.05 1.94 -13.47
C ALA A 11 -9.03 2.79 -14.75
N PRO A 12 -9.34 4.10 -14.68
CA PRO A 12 -9.18 5.00 -15.83
C PRO A 12 -7.74 5.09 -16.34
N ASP A 13 -7.58 5.42 -17.62
CA ASP A 13 -6.27 5.46 -18.29
C ASP A 13 -5.25 6.37 -17.59
N HIS A 14 -5.68 7.49 -17.00
CA HIS A 14 -4.78 8.40 -16.29
C HIS A 14 -4.20 7.75 -15.03
N VAL A 15 -4.97 6.91 -14.33
CA VAL A 15 -4.50 6.18 -13.15
C VAL A 15 -3.52 5.09 -13.56
N LEU A 16 -3.83 4.36 -14.64
CA LEU A 16 -2.93 3.32 -15.16
C LEU A 16 -1.60 3.92 -15.64
N ALA A 17 -1.65 5.09 -16.29
CA ALA A 17 -0.46 5.83 -16.69
C ALA A 17 0.37 6.29 -15.48
N LEU A 18 -0.28 6.84 -14.44
CA LEU A 18 0.37 7.23 -13.20
C LEU A 18 1.04 6.04 -12.50
N LEU A 19 0.33 4.92 -12.35
CA LEU A 19 0.87 3.70 -11.75
C LEU A 19 2.10 3.20 -12.51
N ASN A 20 2.06 3.23 -13.85
CA ASN A 20 3.21 2.87 -14.67
C ASN A 20 4.39 3.84 -14.45
N SER A 21 4.17 5.16 -14.40
CA SER A 21 5.26 6.11 -14.19
C SER A 21 5.90 5.97 -12.80
N LEU A 22 5.09 5.75 -11.76
CA LEU A 22 5.58 5.54 -10.39
C LEU A 22 6.40 4.25 -10.28
N HIS A 23 5.98 3.17 -10.92
CA HIS A 23 6.76 1.93 -10.96
C HIS A 23 8.08 2.10 -11.72
N GLN A 24 8.10 2.85 -12.83
CA GLN A 24 9.35 3.16 -13.54
C GLN A 24 10.30 4.03 -12.71
N GLU A 25 9.77 4.99 -11.95
CA GLU A 25 10.55 5.79 -11.02
C GLU A 25 11.18 4.91 -9.93
N SER A 26 10.40 4.00 -9.33
CA SER A 26 10.89 3.02 -8.36
C SER A 26 12.03 2.17 -8.90
N LEU A 27 11.85 1.57 -10.07
CA LEU A 27 12.87 0.74 -10.70
C LEU A 27 14.15 1.52 -11.00
N THR A 28 14.01 2.79 -11.39
CA THR A 28 15.16 3.67 -11.65
C THR A 28 15.93 3.97 -10.37
N GLN A 29 15.23 4.25 -9.26
CA GLN A 29 15.88 4.51 -7.97
C GLN A 29 16.51 3.25 -7.37
N GLU A 30 15.84 2.10 -7.48
CA GLU A 30 16.34 0.81 -7.00
C GLU A 30 17.60 0.39 -7.76
N ALA A 31 17.62 0.54 -9.09
CA ALA A 31 18.79 0.22 -9.92
C ALA A 31 20.01 1.10 -9.61
N ALA A 32 19.81 2.28 -9.00
CA ALA A 32 20.89 3.17 -8.57
C ALA A 32 21.47 2.79 -7.20
N LEU A 33 20.89 1.81 -6.49
CA LEU A 33 21.38 1.37 -5.19
C LEU A 33 22.58 0.43 -5.33
N PRO A 34 23.61 0.58 -4.48
CA PRO A 34 24.75 -0.32 -4.49
C PRO A 34 24.32 -1.70 -3.99
N SER A 35 24.63 -2.79 -4.70
CA SER A 35 24.17 -4.17 -4.42
C SER A 35 24.42 -4.69 -2.99
N THR A 36 25.24 -4.01 -2.19
CA THR A 36 25.54 -4.32 -0.79
C THR A 36 24.61 -3.65 0.22
N TYR A 37 23.62 -2.86 -0.23
CA TYR A 37 22.75 -2.06 0.64
C TYR A 37 22.00 -2.88 1.70
N LEU A 38 21.62 -4.12 1.40
CA LEU A 38 20.94 -5.03 2.34
C LEU A 38 21.79 -5.46 3.55
N GLY A 39 23.11 -5.26 3.50
CA GLY A 39 24.05 -5.70 4.54
C GLY A 39 24.71 -4.57 5.34
N SER A 40 24.35 -3.30 5.10
CA SER A 40 24.94 -2.17 5.81
C SER A 40 24.27 -1.93 7.17
N ASN A 41 25.06 -1.60 8.19
CA ASN A 41 24.52 -1.18 9.51
C ASN A 41 23.71 0.12 9.44
N ASP A 42 23.89 0.93 8.37
CA ASP A 42 23.17 2.19 8.12
C ASP A 42 22.01 2.04 7.13
N PHE A 43 21.51 0.82 6.97
CA PHE A 43 20.47 0.49 5.99
C PHE A 43 19.17 1.28 6.21
N ASP A 44 18.76 1.49 7.46
CA ASP A 44 17.56 2.25 7.81
C ASP A 44 17.66 3.71 7.32
N ASP A 45 18.81 4.36 7.51
CA ASP A 45 19.04 5.74 7.05
C ASP A 45 19.21 5.81 5.54
N LEU A 46 19.86 4.81 4.93
CA LEU A 46 20.03 4.74 3.47
C LEU A 46 18.68 4.61 2.74
N MET A 47 17.72 3.90 3.34
CA MET A 47 16.41 3.59 2.74
C MET A 47 15.33 4.61 3.07
N ARG A 48 15.54 5.48 4.08
CA ARG A 48 14.56 6.47 4.55
C ARG A 48 13.97 7.34 3.44
N ASP A 49 14.82 7.78 2.51
CA ASP A 49 14.45 8.71 1.44
C ASP A 49 14.34 8.03 0.06
N LYS A 50 14.38 6.70 0.00
CA LYS A 50 14.39 5.97 -1.29
C LYS A 50 12.98 5.59 -1.71
N PHE A 51 12.64 5.91 -2.95
CA PHE A 51 11.42 5.46 -3.58
C PHE A 51 11.59 4.01 -4.03
N ILE A 52 11.31 3.08 -3.13
CA ILE A 52 11.21 1.66 -3.44
C ILE A 52 9.76 1.27 -3.15
N ALA A 53 9.00 1.08 -4.23
CA ALA A 53 7.64 0.59 -4.18
C ALA A 53 7.61 -0.93 -4.26
N LEU A 54 6.56 -1.53 -3.71
CA LEU A 54 6.23 -2.92 -3.98
C LEU A 54 6.12 -3.15 -5.50
N ASP A 55 6.77 -4.20 -6.02
CA ASP A 55 6.78 -4.49 -7.46
C ASP A 55 5.38 -4.47 -8.09
N GLN A 56 5.32 -4.06 -9.36
CA GLN A 56 4.06 -3.90 -10.07
C GLN A 56 3.22 -5.18 -10.11
N ASP A 57 3.84 -6.33 -10.35
CA ASP A 57 3.17 -7.63 -10.40
C ASP A 57 2.63 -8.06 -9.03
N LYS A 58 3.37 -7.79 -7.95
CA LYS A 58 2.92 -7.98 -6.56
C LYS A 58 1.74 -7.08 -6.22
N CYS A 59 1.78 -5.80 -6.62
CA CYS A 59 0.65 -4.88 -6.46
C CYS A 59 -0.60 -5.39 -7.20
N GLN A 60 -0.45 -5.86 -8.44
CA GLN A 60 -1.52 -6.45 -9.24
C GLN A 60 -2.10 -7.72 -8.59
N PHE A 61 -1.24 -8.57 -8.01
CA PHE A 61 -1.67 -9.75 -7.28
C PHE A 61 -2.48 -9.38 -6.04
N VAL A 62 -2.01 -8.44 -5.22
CA VAL A 62 -2.71 -8.00 -4.01
C VAL A 62 -4.04 -7.32 -4.34
N TYR A 63 -4.10 -6.52 -5.42
CA TYR A 63 -5.35 -5.96 -5.95
C TYR A 63 -6.37 -7.06 -6.25
N GLN A 64 -5.95 -8.09 -7.01
CA GLN A 64 -6.82 -9.21 -7.36
C GLN A 64 -7.26 -10.02 -6.14
N LEU A 65 -6.36 -10.25 -5.17
CA LEU A 65 -6.68 -10.93 -3.91
C LEU A 65 -7.72 -10.14 -3.09
N ALA A 66 -7.55 -8.82 -2.97
CA ALA A 66 -8.48 -7.95 -2.26
C ALA A 66 -9.86 -7.94 -2.94
N ARG A 67 -9.90 -7.87 -4.27
CA ARG A 67 -11.14 -7.97 -5.07
C ARG A 67 -11.82 -9.33 -4.88
N ALA A 68 -11.08 -10.43 -5.05
CA ALA A 68 -11.63 -11.79 -4.99
C ALA A 68 -12.17 -12.16 -3.60
N THR A 69 -11.59 -11.58 -2.54
CA THR A 69 -12.00 -11.85 -1.16
C THR A 69 -13.03 -10.85 -0.62
N GLY A 70 -13.46 -9.88 -1.44
CA GLY A 70 -14.40 -8.84 -1.03
C GLY A 70 -13.88 -7.97 0.12
N ALA A 71 -12.57 -7.79 0.23
CA ALA A 71 -11.96 -7.02 1.31
C ALA A 71 -12.43 -5.56 1.29
N ARG A 72 -12.92 -5.06 2.43
CA ARG A 72 -13.40 -3.68 2.60
C ARG A 72 -12.53 -2.88 3.56
N ASN A 73 -12.03 -3.52 4.61
CA ASN A 73 -11.10 -2.90 5.54
C ASN A 73 -9.72 -3.54 5.38
N ILE A 74 -8.78 -2.76 4.86
CA ILE A 74 -7.41 -3.20 4.63
C ILE A 74 -6.48 -2.36 5.51
N VAL A 75 -5.50 -2.98 6.15
CA VAL A 75 -4.42 -2.26 6.82
C VAL A 75 -3.11 -2.46 6.06
N GLU A 76 -2.46 -1.37 5.71
CA GLU A 76 -1.14 -1.36 5.06
C GLU A 76 -0.08 -0.88 6.06
N ILE A 77 0.90 -1.76 6.29
CA ILE A 77 2.05 -1.49 7.15
C ILE A 77 3.25 -1.18 6.27
N GLY A 78 3.68 0.08 6.26
CA GLY A 78 4.78 0.55 5.40
C GLY A 78 4.30 1.14 4.07
N THR A 79 3.46 2.17 4.12
CA THR A 79 2.91 2.84 2.93
C THR A 79 3.98 3.49 2.04
N SER A 80 5.08 4.00 2.61
CA SER A 80 6.12 4.70 1.85
C SER A 80 5.50 5.83 1.01
N PHE A 81 5.81 5.88 -0.28
CA PHE A 81 5.23 6.83 -1.23
C PHE A 81 3.82 6.46 -1.73
N GLY A 82 3.19 5.41 -1.21
CA GLY A 82 1.77 5.14 -1.39
C GLY A 82 1.36 4.51 -2.71
N VAL A 83 2.29 3.92 -3.46
CA VAL A 83 2.00 3.27 -4.75
C VAL A 83 1.08 2.07 -4.56
N SER A 84 1.42 1.14 -3.66
CA SER A 84 0.59 -0.02 -3.31
C SER A 84 -0.78 0.40 -2.76
N THR A 85 -0.84 1.49 -1.99
CA THR A 85 -2.09 2.04 -1.45
C THR A 85 -3.09 2.40 -2.53
N ILE A 86 -2.66 2.87 -3.70
CA ILE A 86 -3.55 3.13 -4.85
C ILE A 86 -4.25 1.84 -5.27
N TYR A 87 -3.52 0.73 -5.38
CA TYR A 87 -4.10 -0.57 -5.71
C TYR A 87 -5.10 -1.03 -4.64
N LEU A 88 -4.74 -0.91 -3.37
CA LEU A 88 -5.63 -1.28 -2.26
C LEU A 88 -6.91 -0.44 -2.26
N ALA A 89 -6.80 0.88 -2.49
CA ALA A 89 -7.94 1.80 -2.52
C ALA A 89 -8.87 1.51 -3.71
N LEU A 90 -8.32 1.24 -4.91
CA LEU A 90 -9.10 0.83 -6.06
C LEU A 90 -9.85 -0.49 -5.80
N ALA A 91 -9.22 -1.45 -5.11
CA ALA A 91 -9.87 -2.70 -4.75
C ALA A 91 -11.01 -2.50 -3.75
N VAL A 92 -10.77 -1.72 -2.69
CA VAL A 92 -11.79 -1.36 -1.69
C VAL A 92 -12.95 -0.62 -2.33
N GLY A 93 -12.69 0.42 -3.12
CA GLY A 93 -13.73 1.20 -3.79
C GLY A 93 -14.64 0.32 -4.65
N SER A 94 -14.05 -0.54 -5.49
CA SER A 94 -14.84 -1.44 -6.33
C SER A 94 -15.63 -2.49 -5.52
N ASN A 95 -15.07 -3.00 -4.43
CA ASN A 95 -15.80 -3.91 -3.54
C ASN A 95 -16.98 -3.21 -2.86
N LEU A 96 -16.83 -1.94 -2.47
CA LEU A 96 -17.91 -1.14 -1.87
C LEU A 96 -19.01 -0.83 -2.88
N GLU A 97 -18.68 -0.54 -4.14
CA GLU A 97 -19.67 -0.38 -5.21
C GLU A 97 -20.50 -1.65 -5.42
N HIS A 98 -19.87 -2.82 -5.36
CA HIS A 98 -20.54 -4.10 -5.61
C HIS A 98 -21.31 -4.65 -4.40
N LEU A 99 -20.73 -4.55 -3.20
CA LEU A 99 -21.26 -5.17 -1.98
C LEU A 99 -22.03 -4.18 -1.09
N GLY A 100 -21.85 -2.88 -1.31
CA GLY A 100 -22.34 -1.84 -0.41
C GLY A 100 -21.56 -1.77 0.92
N GLY A 101 -21.99 -0.83 1.77
CA GLY A 101 -21.43 -0.61 3.10
C GLY A 101 -20.25 0.37 3.14
N GLU A 102 -19.45 0.27 4.19
CA GLU A 102 -18.29 1.12 4.44
C GLU A 102 -17.00 0.31 4.47
N GLY A 103 -15.90 0.97 4.12
CA GLY A 103 -14.57 0.36 4.06
C GLY A 103 -13.51 1.40 3.76
N LYS A 104 -12.28 1.09 4.15
CA LYS A 104 -11.12 1.96 3.94
C LYS A 104 -9.81 1.16 3.93
N VAL A 105 -8.79 1.77 3.37
CA VAL A 105 -7.39 1.39 3.57
C VAL A 105 -6.83 2.24 4.70
N ILE A 106 -6.43 1.62 5.81
CA ILE A 106 -5.65 2.28 6.85
C ILE A 106 -4.18 2.17 6.45
N ALA A 107 -3.63 3.28 5.98
CA ALA A 107 -2.24 3.41 5.54
C ALA A 107 -1.37 3.93 6.69
N THR A 108 -0.13 3.47 6.79
CA THR A 108 0.80 3.89 7.84
C THR A 108 2.14 4.33 7.26
N GLU A 109 2.56 5.55 7.59
CA GLU A 109 3.87 6.07 7.20
C GLU A 109 4.43 6.93 8.33
N LYS A 110 5.72 6.73 8.63
CA LYS A 110 6.40 7.43 9.72
C LYS A 110 6.95 8.79 9.27
N GLU A 111 7.50 8.84 8.07
CA GLU A 111 8.19 10.02 7.54
C GLU A 111 7.20 10.95 6.85
N HIS A 112 7.06 12.16 7.39
CA HIS A 112 6.09 13.15 6.91
C HIS A 112 6.26 13.49 5.42
N THR A 113 7.49 13.60 4.93
CA THR A 113 7.76 13.94 3.52
C THR A 113 7.25 12.87 2.55
N LYS A 114 7.37 11.58 2.92
CA LYS A 114 6.82 10.47 2.14
C LYS A 114 5.29 10.46 2.20
N ALA A 115 4.73 10.69 3.39
CA ALA A 115 3.29 10.81 3.59
C ALA A 115 2.67 11.94 2.75
N GLU A 116 3.28 13.13 2.72
CA GLU A 116 2.85 14.24 1.86
C GLU A 116 2.87 13.86 0.39
N ARG A 117 3.95 13.21 -0.06
CA ARG A 117 4.10 12.79 -1.45
C ARG A 117 3.08 11.72 -1.83
N ALA A 118 2.82 10.76 -0.94
CA ALA A 118 1.78 9.75 -1.11
C ALA A 118 0.40 10.39 -1.27
N ARG A 119 0.05 11.38 -0.44
CA ARG A 119 -1.20 12.15 -0.57
C ARG A 119 -1.34 12.82 -1.93
N GLN A 120 -0.25 13.39 -2.47
CA GLN A 120 -0.26 14.00 -3.80
C GLN A 120 -0.56 12.96 -4.88
N TYR A 121 0.07 11.79 -4.85
CA TYR A 121 -0.20 10.73 -5.83
C TYR A 121 -1.63 10.20 -5.73
N TRP A 122 -2.19 10.10 -4.52
CA TRP A 122 -3.59 9.67 -4.34
C TRP A 122 -4.58 10.70 -4.88
N GLN A 123 -4.28 11.99 -4.73
CA GLN A 123 -5.08 13.07 -5.31
C GLN A 123 -4.99 13.07 -6.84
N GLU A 124 -3.80 12.84 -7.40
CA GLU A 124 -3.57 12.72 -8.85
C GLU A 124 -4.29 11.51 -9.44
N ALA A 125 -4.29 10.37 -8.73
CA ALA A 125 -5.07 9.18 -9.10
C ALA A 125 -6.58 9.45 -9.05
N GLY A 126 -7.04 10.33 -8.14
CA GLY A 126 -8.39 10.88 -8.10
C GLY A 126 -8.98 10.86 -6.70
N ASN A 127 -9.55 12.00 -6.27
CA ASN A 127 -10.10 12.14 -4.92
C ASN A 127 -11.26 11.17 -4.64
N ASP A 128 -12.23 11.10 -5.55
CA ASP A 128 -13.40 10.24 -5.38
C ASP A 128 -13.14 8.77 -5.72
N LEU A 129 -12.07 8.47 -6.45
CA LEU A 129 -11.75 7.11 -6.88
C LEU A 129 -10.77 6.43 -5.92
N VAL A 130 -9.83 7.19 -5.36
CA VAL A 130 -8.69 6.68 -4.59
C VAL A 130 -8.63 7.33 -3.22
N ALA A 131 -8.41 8.65 -3.16
CA ALA A 131 -8.06 9.32 -1.90
C ALA A 131 -9.15 9.19 -0.82
N ARG A 132 -10.44 9.21 -1.20
CA ARG A 132 -11.58 9.05 -0.27
C ARG A 132 -11.57 7.72 0.50
N HIS A 133 -10.88 6.70 -0.02
CA HIS A 133 -10.83 5.37 0.57
C HIS A 133 -9.63 5.19 1.49
N ILE A 134 -8.79 6.21 1.69
CA ILE A 134 -7.52 6.10 2.41
C ILE A 134 -7.59 6.90 3.72
N ASP A 135 -7.34 6.20 4.83
CA ASP A 135 -7.09 6.75 6.15
C ASP A 135 -5.59 6.64 6.45
N LEU A 136 -4.83 7.66 6.05
CA LEU A 136 -3.39 7.70 6.30
C LEU A 136 -3.10 8.18 7.72
N ARG A 137 -2.44 7.30 8.48
CA ARG A 137 -1.95 7.55 9.82
C ARG A 137 -0.45 7.83 9.80
N GLU A 138 -0.12 9.09 10.00
CA GLU A 138 1.27 9.56 10.04
C GLU A 138 1.86 9.41 11.45
N GLY A 139 3.07 8.86 11.55
CA GLY A 139 3.79 8.69 12.82
C GLY A 139 4.22 7.24 13.09
N ASP A 140 4.53 6.93 14.35
CA ASP A 140 4.86 5.56 14.74
C ASP A 140 3.63 4.65 14.57
N LEU A 141 3.76 3.61 13.74
CA LEU A 141 2.67 2.68 13.48
C LEU A 141 2.19 1.95 14.74
N LEU A 142 3.07 1.69 15.72
CA LEU A 142 2.70 1.02 16.97
C LEU A 142 1.88 1.92 17.89
N GLU A 143 1.95 3.23 17.70
CA GLU A 143 1.11 4.21 18.40
C GLU A 143 -0.17 4.47 17.62
N THR A 144 -0.06 4.69 16.31
CA THR A 144 -1.19 5.10 15.47
C THR A 144 -2.21 3.98 15.23
N LEU A 145 -1.81 2.71 15.33
CA LEU A 145 -2.69 1.56 15.15
C LEU A 145 -3.38 1.07 16.44
N THR A 146 -3.31 1.85 17.53
CA THR A 146 -3.88 1.46 18.83
C THR A 146 -5.39 1.71 18.97
N ASN A 147 -5.97 2.54 18.10
CA ASN A 147 -7.35 3.00 18.22
C ASN A 147 -8.08 2.96 16.87
N ASN A 148 -9.42 2.90 16.89
CA ASN A 148 -10.26 2.99 15.71
C ASN A 148 -9.89 1.99 14.60
N ILE A 149 -9.58 0.74 14.98
CA ILE A 149 -9.30 -0.34 14.05
C ILE A 149 -10.60 -1.12 13.84
N PRO A 150 -11.18 -1.14 12.62
CA PRO A 150 -12.36 -1.94 12.32
C PRO A 150 -12.00 -3.43 12.29
N GLN A 151 -12.99 -4.30 12.02
CA GLN A 151 -12.66 -5.66 11.61
C GLN A 151 -11.87 -5.63 10.30
N ILE A 152 -10.70 -6.26 10.28
CA ILE A 152 -9.74 -6.25 9.17
C ILE A 152 -9.96 -7.46 8.28
N ASP A 153 -10.07 -7.23 6.97
CA ASP A 153 -10.22 -8.28 5.96
C ASP A 153 -8.86 -8.76 5.41
N LEU A 154 -7.90 -7.85 5.32
CA LEU A 154 -6.58 -8.08 4.74
C LEU A 154 -5.55 -7.15 5.38
N ILE A 155 -4.34 -7.66 5.62
CA ILE A 155 -3.18 -6.86 6.03
C ILE A 155 -2.11 -7.01 4.96
N LEU A 156 -1.58 -5.90 4.45
CA LEU A 156 -0.36 -5.87 3.66
C LEU A 156 0.80 -5.50 4.60
N LEU A 157 1.70 -6.45 4.85
CA LEU A 157 2.94 -6.24 5.61
C LEU A 157 4.09 -5.96 4.64
N ASP A 158 4.31 -4.69 4.33
CA ASP A 158 5.39 -4.23 3.45
C ASP A 158 6.37 -3.34 4.25
N ILE A 159 6.94 -3.93 5.30
CA ILE A 159 7.74 -3.22 6.30
C ILE A 159 8.96 -4.07 6.70
N TRP A 160 9.90 -3.43 7.36
CA TRP A 160 11.05 -4.06 8.00
C TRP A 160 10.64 -5.20 8.95
N ALA A 161 11.34 -6.34 8.84
CA ALA A 161 11.07 -7.55 9.59
C ALA A 161 10.97 -7.35 11.13
N PRO A 162 11.79 -6.51 11.79
CA PRO A 162 11.66 -6.28 13.23
C PRO A 162 10.34 -5.64 13.65
N VAL A 163 9.71 -4.84 12.76
CA VAL A 163 8.46 -4.12 13.04
C VAL A 163 7.23 -4.91 12.58
N ALA A 164 7.39 -5.81 11.60
CA ALA A 164 6.31 -6.62 11.06
C ALA A 164 5.59 -7.46 12.13
N LEU A 165 6.32 -8.16 13.01
CA LEU A 165 5.71 -9.01 14.04
C LEU A 165 4.99 -8.19 15.14
N PRO A 166 5.57 -7.13 15.72
CA PRO A 166 4.85 -6.25 16.63
C PRO A 166 3.56 -5.66 16.02
N ALA A 167 3.61 -5.19 14.78
CA ALA A 167 2.45 -4.66 14.07
C ALA A 167 1.36 -5.73 13.89
N LEU A 168 1.75 -6.94 13.47
CA LEU A 168 0.82 -8.05 13.29
C LEU A 168 0.13 -8.44 14.61
N LYS A 169 0.87 -8.53 15.72
CA LYS A 169 0.29 -8.83 17.04
C LYS A 169 -0.70 -7.76 17.51
N LEU A 170 -0.45 -6.50 17.16
CA LEU A 170 -1.36 -5.39 17.48
C LEU A 170 -2.69 -5.51 16.72
N LEU A 171 -2.64 -5.98 15.46
CA LEU A 171 -3.81 -6.07 14.58
C LEU A 171 -4.52 -7.43 14.61
N GLU A 172 -3.85 -8.48 15.09
CA GLU A 172 -4.39 -9.84 15.20
C GLU A 172 -5.79 -9.90 15.82
N PRO A 173 -6.10 -9.19 16.93
CA PRO A 173 -7.43 -9.23 17.53
C PRO A 173 -8.56 -8.70 16.63
N ASN A 174 -8.21 -7.88 15.63
CA ASN A 174 -9.15 -7.27 14.69
C ASN A 174 -9.29 -8.06 13.38
N LEU A 175 -8.43 -9.05 13.13
CA LEU A 175 -8.51 -9.87 11.92
C LEU A 175 -9.84 -10.63 11.88
N ARG A 176 -10.47 -10.65 10.70
CA ARG A 176 -11.68 -11.46 10.50
C ARG A 176 -11.40 -12.93 10.78
N ASN A 177 -12.33 -13.59 11.45
CA ASN A 177 -12.31 -15.03 11.59
C ASN A 177 -12.69 -15.66 10.25
N VAL A 178 -11.84 -16.55 9.73
CA VAL A 178 -12.25 -17.49 8.69
C VAL A 178 -13.01 -18.60 9.41
N ARG A 179 -14.34 -18.62 9.26
CA ARG A 179 -15.17 -19.75 9.66
C ARG A 179 -15.37 -20.69 8.48
#